data_AF-A0A3A8J3M2-F1
#
_entry.id   AF-A0A3A8J3M2-F1
#
_cell.length_a   1.000
_cell.length_b   1.000
_cell.length_c   1.000
_cell.angle_alpha   90.00
_cell.angle_beta   90.00
_cell.angle_gamma   90.00
#
_symmetry.space_group_name_H-M   'P 1'
#
loop_
_entity.id
_entity.type
_entity.pdbx_description
1 polymer ?
#
loop_
_entity_poly.entity_id
_entity_poly.type
_entity_poly.pdbx_seq_one_letter_code
_entity_poly.pdbx_strand_id
1 'polypeptide(L)'
;MAPRKKGKHWYGTGLEDARLEMGRYSQLNGYPATRFHEVRCPCGAHTFTLDQDEDSDVARRTCTGCGAVQWVGDSAEYADTAELQRSECLCGAEAFQIVSGVALYKGTKDVRWLYIACFCPACGLIGVYADWKCEGGDADAFLART
;
A
#
# COMPACT_ATOMS: atom_id res chain seq x y z
N MET A 1 -18.12 -1.05 8.81
CA MET A 1 -19.10 0.00 8.40
C MET A 1 -18.70 0.43 7.00
N ALA A 2 -19.57 0.57 6.01
CA ALA A 2 -19.11 0.83 4.64
C ALA A 2 -18.39 2.19 4.50
N PRO A 3 -17.34 2.31 3.67
CA PRO A 3 -16.67 3.57 3.39
C PRO A 3 -17.63 4.64 2.86
N ARG A 4 -17.44 5.88 3.30
CA ARG A 4 -18.26 7.04 2.90
C ARG A 4 -17.49 7.92 1.91
N LYS A 5 -18.15 8.32 0.84
CA LYS A 5 -17.58 9.25 -0.15
C LYS A 5 -17.88 10.69 0.23
N LYS A 6 -16.87 11.57 0.24
CA LYS A 6 -17.02 13.03 0.37
C LYS A 6 -16.25 13.70 -0.77
N GLY A 7 -16.98 14.24 -1.74
CA GLY A 7 -16.39 14.77 -2.98
C GLY A 7 -15.69 13.66 -3.76
N LYS A 8 -14.39 13.81 -4.01
CA LYS A 8 -13.56 12.83 -4.72
C LYS A 8 -12.92 11.78 -3.80
N HIS A 9 -13.03 11.95 -2.49
CA HIS A 9 -12.30 11.17 -1.51
C HIS A 9 -13.20 10.20 -0.74
N TRP A 10 -12.60 9.10 -0.28
CA TRP A 10 -13.26 8.08 0.52
C TRP A 10 -12.75 8.11 1.95
N TYR A 11 -13.65 7.90 2.91
CA TYR A 11 -13.36 7.90 4.32
C TYR A 11 -13.90 6.62 4.96
N GLY A 12 -13.06 5.94 5.72
CA GLY A 12 -13.37 4.70 6.41
C GLY A 12 -13.11 4.82 7.91
N THR A 13 -13.12 3.65 8.56
CA THR A 13 -12.94 3.47 10.00
C THR A 13 -11.73 2.60 10.35
N GLY A 14 -11.06 2.02 9.34
CA GLY A 14 -9.83 1.25 9.53
C GLY A 14 -9.32 0.60 8.24
N LEU A 15 -8.35 -0.30 8.39
CA LEU A 15 -7.70 -1.02 7.27
C LEU A 15 -8.65 -1.87 6.43
N GLU A 16 -9.71 -2.43 7.02
CA GLU A 16 -10.70 -3.21 6.26
C GLU A 16 -11.35 -2.35 5.16
N ASP A 17 -11.66 -1.09 5.49
CA ASP A 17 -12.23 -0.13 4.54
C ASP A 17 -11.24 0.26 3.45
N ALA A 18 -9.96 0.44 3.80
CA ALA A 18 -8.90 0.66 2.81
C ALA A 18 -8.72 -0.53 1.86
N ARG A 19 -8.83 -1.77 2.38
CA ARG A 19 -8.80 -2.99 1.57
C ARG A 19 -9.99 -3.08 0.62
N LEU A 20 -11.19 -2.71 1.07
CA LEU A 20 -12.38 -2.65 0.22
C LEU A 20 -12.21 -1.64 -0.91
N GLU A 21 -11.67 -0.46 -0.60
CA GLU A 21 -11.38 0.57 -1.60
C GLU A 21 -10.29 0.11 -2.60
N MET A 22 -9.24 -0.57 -2.13
CA MET A 22 -8.25 -1.19 -3.00
C MET A 22 -8.88 -2.25 -3.94
N GLY A 23 -9.79 -3.07 -3.42
CA GLY A 23 -10.54 -4.03 -4.23
C GLY A 23 -11.34 -3.35 -5.34
N ARG A 24 -12.02 -2.25 -5.02
CA ARG A 24 -12.76 -1.44 -5.99
C ARG A 24 -11.81 -0.80 -7.02
N TYR A 25 -10.71 -0.20 -6.58
CA TYR A 25 -9.73 0.46 -7.44
C TYR A 25 -9.07 -0.54 -8.40
N SER A 26 -8.57 -1.66 -7.88
CA SER A 26 -7.87 -2.69 -8.67
C SER A 26 -8.77 -3.32 -9.75
N GLN A 27 -10.07 -3.45 -9.49
CA GLN A 27 -11.03 -3.85 -10.52
C GLN A 27 -11.13 -2.84 -11.66
N LEU A 28 -11.17 -1.54 -11.34
CA LEU A 28 -11.17 -0.47 -12.35
C LEU A 28 -9.84 -0.36 -13.09
N ASN A 29 -8.73 -0.65 -12.42
CA ASN A 29 -7.40 -0.69 -13.02
C ASN A 29 -7.18 -1.93 -13.91
N GLY A 30 -8.11 -2.91 -13.91
CA GLY A 30 -8.06 -4.09 -14.78
C GLY A 30 -7.17 -5.24 -14.26
N TYR A 31 -6.57 -5.08 -13.08
CA TYR A 31 -5.79 -6.13 -12.41
C TYR A 31 -6.35 -6.35 -10.99
N PRO A 32 -7.47 -7.07 -10.83
CA PRO A 32 -8.11 -7.23 -9.54
C PRO A 32 -7.17 -7.84 -8.50
N ALA A 33 -6.98 -7.15 -7.37
CA ALA A 33 -6.20 -7.67 -6.27
C ALA A 33 -6.94 -8.84 -5.60
N THR A 34 -6.24 -9.95 -5.34
CA THR A 34 -6.84 -11.19 -4.80
C THR A 34 -6.12 -11.73 -3.57
N ARG A 35 -4.96 -11.18 -3.22
CA ARG A 35 -4.22 -11.44 -1.99
C ARG A 35 -3.85 -10.12 -1.35
N PHE A 36 -3.82 -10.10 -0.02
CA PHE A 36 -3.66 -8.87 0.76
C PHE A 36 -2.80 -9.14 1.99
N HIS A 37 -2.06 -8.13 2.43
CA HIS A 37 -1.25 -8.15 3.64
C HIS A 37 -1.41 -6.83 4.40
N GLU A 38 -1.91 -6.92 5.63
CA GLU A 38 -1.91 -5.77 6.55
C GLU A 38 -0.52 -5.64 7.18
N VAL A 39 0.10 -4.48 6.98
CA VAL A 39 1.46 -4.25 7.42
C VAL A 39 1.51 -4.11 8.94
N ARG A 40 2.42 -4.86 9.58
CA ARG A 40 2.69 -4.77 11.01
C ARG A 40 4.20 -4.78 11.26
N CYS A 41 4.65 -3.90 12.14
CA CYS A 41 6.06 -3.88 12.53
C CYS A 41 6.29 -4.91 13.64
N PRO A 42 7.43 -5.65 13.65
CA PRO A 42 7.79 -6.53 14.76
C PRO A 42 7.84 -5.84 16.13
N CYS A 43 7.99 -4.50 16.18
CA CYS A 43 7.92 -3.74 17.43
C CYS A 43 6.49 -3.56 18.00
N GLY A 44 5.46 -4.01 17.27
CA GLY A 44 4.04 -3.89 17.65
C GLY A 44 3.33 -2.65 17.12
N ALA A 45 4.06 -1.70 16.53
CA ALA A 45 3.45 -0.55 15.87
C ALA A 45 2.74 -0.95 14.57
N HIS A 46 1.67 -0.22 14.27
CA HIS A 46 0.80 -0.43 13.11
C HIS A 46 0.65 0.82 12.24
N THR A 47 1.42 1.88 12.54
CA THR A 47 1.48 3.08 11.71
C THR A 47 2.87 3.28 11.12
N PHE A 48 2.88 3.82 9.91
CA PHE A 48 4.07 3.99 9.08
C PHE A 48 3.98 5.30 8.33
N THR A 49 5.12 5.90 8.03
CA THR A 49 5.22 6.87 6.94
C THR A 49 5.47 6.11 5.65
N LEU A 50 4.96 6.63 4.53
CA LEU A 50 5.18 6.07 3.20
C LEU A 50 6.00 7.09 2.40
N ASP A 51 7.10 6.65 1.81
CA ASP A 51 7.85 7.41 0.82
C ASP A 51 7.77 6.65 -0.51
N GLN A 52 7.43 7.34 -1.59
CA GLN A 52 7.25 6.72 -2.90
C GLN A 52 7.78 7.59 -4.04
N ASP A 53 8.15 6.94 -5.13
CA ASP A 53 8.44 7.54 -6.43
C ASP A 53 7.55 6.83 -7.46
N GLU A 54 6.59 7.56 -8.00
CA GLU A 54 5.62 7.05 -8.98
C GLU A 54 6.23 6.84 -10.37
N ASP A 55 7.34 7.53 -10.69
CA ASP A 55 8.01 7.39 -11.99
C ASP A 55 8.93 6.16 -12.01
N SER A 56 9.53 5.83 -10.86
CA SER A 56 10.43 4.67 -10.71
C SER A 56 9.76 3.41 -10.16
N ASP A 57 8.45 3.45 -9.88
CA ASP A 57 7.71 2.34 -9.24
C ASP A 57 8.34 1.86 -7.92
N VAL A 58 8.78 2.82 -7.10
CA VAL A 58 9.47 2.54 -5.83
C VAL A 58 8.66 3.04 -4.65
N ALA A 59 8.54 2.21 -3.62
CA ALA A 59 8.06 2.66 -2.31
C ALA A 59 8.85 2.04 -1.16
N ARG A 60 8.97 2.79 -0.08
CA ARG A 60 9.40 2.31 1.24
C ARG A 60 8.48 2.81 2.32
N ARG A 61 8.41 2.05 3.41
CA ARG A 61 7.73 2.46 4.63
C ARG A 61 8.70 2.59 5.78
N THR A 62 8.45 3.56 6.65
CA THR A 62 9.20 3.74 7.89
C THR A 62 8.26 3.60 9.08
N CYS A 63 8.57 2.71 10.01
CA CYS A 63 7.78 2.53 11.21
C CYS A 63 7.82 3.79 12.09
N THR A 64 6.65 4.33 12.45
CA THR A 64 6.56 5.51 13.34
C THR A 64 6.96 5.21 14.78
N GLY A 65 6.94 3.93 15.19
CA GLY A 65 7.27 3.51 16.55
C GLY A 65 8.77 3.27 16.78
N CYS A 66 9.41 2.49 15.90
CA CYS A 66 10.83 2.13 16.06
C CYS A 66 11.76 2.70 14.97
N GLY A 67 11.23 3.39 13.96
CA GLY A 67 12.04 3.95 12.87
C GLY A 67 12.55 2.94 11.85
N ALA A 68 12.20 1.65 11.97
CA ALA A 68 12.62 0.63 11.01
C ALA A 68 12.10 0.95 9.60
N VAL A 69 13.01 0.96 8.62
CA VAL A 69 12.71 1.19 7.21
C VAL A 69 12.60 -0.15 6.50
N GLN A 70 11.58 -0.31 5.65
CA GLN A 70 11.41 -1.49 4.80
C GLN A 70 10.95 -1.06 3.41
N TRP A 71 11.66 -1.54 2.38
CA TRP A 71 11.24 -1.43 0.99
C TRP A 71 10.03 -2.31 0.73
N VAL A 72 9.12 -1.86 -0.12
CA VAL A 72 7.88 -2.59 -0.42
C VAL A 72 8.10 -3.52 -1.61
N GLY A 73 7.93 -4.82 -1.41
CA GLY A 73 8.03 -5.82 -2.48
C GLY A 73 9.47 -6.00 -2.95
N ASP A 74 9.72 -5.73 -4.23
CA ASP A 74 11.02 -5.76 -4.91
C ASP A 74 11.59 -4.36 -5.19
N SER A 75 10.94 -3.29 -4.71
CA SER A 75 11.30 -1.89 -5.03
C SER A 75 12.73 -1.48 -4.65
N ALA A 76 13.37 -2.20 -3.73
CA ALA A 76 14.76 -1.96 -3.34
C ALA A 76 15.73 -2.06 -4.52
N GLU A 77 15.41 -2.88 -5.53
CA GLU A 77 16.24 -3.07 -6.72
C GLU A 77 16.33 -1.82 -7.61
N TYR A 78 15.39 -0.88 -7.45
CA TYR A 78 15.27 0.34 -8.23
C TYR A 78 15.54 1.61 -7.40
N ALA A 79 16.01 1.45 -6.15
CA ALA A 79 16.17 2.55 -5.21
C ALA A 79 17.23 3.58 -5.61
N ASP A 80 18.29 3.16 -6.31
CA ASP A 80 19.42 4.03 -6.67
C ASP A 80 19.05 5.15 -7.65
N THR A 81 17.95 4.97 -8.40
CA THR A 81 17.44 5.94 -9.36
C THR A 81 16.17 6.66 -8.89
N ALA A 82 15.67 6.33 -7.70
CA ALA A 82 14.38 6.81 -7.24
C ALA A 82 14.46 8.16 -6.51
N GLU A 83 13.55 9.07 -6.84
CA GLU A 83 13.35 10.35 -6.17
C GLU A 83 12.17 10.26 -5.19
N LEU A 84 12.43 9.65 -4.03
CA LEU A 84 11.38 9.39 -3.04
C LEU A 84 10.74 10.67 -2.48
N GLN A 85 9.41 10.72 -2.52
CA GLN A 85 8.60 11.76 -1.90
C GLN A 85 7.76 11.20 -0.75
N ARG A 86 7.69 11.94 0.35
CA ARG A 86 6.86 11.61 1.52
C ARG A 86 5.38 11.78 1.16
N SER A 87 4.60 10.72 1.34
CA SER A 87 3.14 10.82 1.23
C SER A 87 2.57 11.59 2.42
N GLU A 88 1.71 12.57 2.12
CA GLU A 88 0.96 13.34 3.11
C GLU A 88 -0.54 13.14 2.90
N CYS A 89 -1.30 12.98 3.98
CA CYS A 89 -2.75 12.99 3.93
C CYS A 89 -3.24 14.42 3.70
N LEU A 90 -4.42 14.58 3.08
CA LEU A 90 -5.10 15.89 2.95
C LEU A 90 -5.35 16.64 4.28
N CYS A 91 -5.19 15.98 5.43
CA CYS A 91 -5.28 16.61 6.75
C CYS A 91 -3.92 17.04 7.33
N GLY A 92 -2.82 16.86 6.59
CA GLY A 92 -1.44 17.13 7.02
C GLY A 92 -0.77 15.98 7.78
N ALA A 93 -1.44 14.83 7.99
CA ALA A 93 -0.85 13.69 8.66
C ALA A 93 0.01 12.84 7.71
N GLU A 94 1.18 12.41 8.17
CA GLU A 94 2.09 11.52 7.42
C GLU A 94 2.07 10.07 7.93
N ALA A 95 1.37 9.79 9.04
CA ALA A 95 1.27 8.46 9.62
C ALA A 95 0.03 7.74 9.08
N PHE A 96 0.23 6.55 8.53
CA PHE A 96 -0.82 5.71 7.94
C PHE A 96 -0.78 4.30 8.49
N GLN A 97 -1.94 3.64 8.53
CA GLN A 97 -1.98 2.18 8.49
C GLN A 97 -1.96 1.75 7.03
N ILE A 98 -1.19 0.72 6.69
CA ILE A 98 -0.97 0.28 5.30
C ILE A 98 -1.49 -1.14 5.11
N VAL A 99 -2.16 -1.36 3.98
CA VAL A 99 -2.45 -2.69 3.44
C VAL A 99 -1.91 -2.78 2.02
N SER A 100 -1.18 -3.84 1.75
CA SER A 100 -0.69 -4.18 0.42
C SER A 100 -1.59 -5.22 -0.21
N GLY A 101 -1.76 -5.19 -1.52
CA GLY A 101 -2.51 -6.20 -2.25
C GLY A 101 -1.93 -6.47 -3.61
N VAL A 102 -2.10 -7.70 -4.10
CA VAL A 102 -1.52 -8.12 -5.38
C VAL A 102 -2.54 -8.77 -6.29
N ALA A 103 -2.40 -8.51 -7.58
CA ALA A 103 -3.02 -9.26 -8.65
C ALA A 103 -2.05 -10.34 -9.14
N LEU A 104 -2.58 -11.49 -9.56
CA LEU A 104 -1.79 -12.65 -9.94
C LEU A 104 -1.91 -12.96 -11.43
N TYR A 105 -0.91 -13.64 -12.00
CA TYR A 105 -1.06 -14.25 -13.31
C TYR A 105 -2.08 -15.40 -13.25
N LYS A 106 -2.95 -15.47 -14.25
CA LYS A 106 -4.06 -16.45 -14.30
C LYS A 106 -3.51 -17.87 -14.23
N GLY A 107 -4.02 -18.65 -13.27
CA GLY A 107 -3.62 -20.05 -13.08
C GLY A 107 -2.31 -20.25 -12.32
N THR A 108 -1.72 -19.19 -11.77
CA THR A 108 -0.47 -19.25 -11.00
C THR A 108 -0.64 -18.60 -9.62
N LYS A 109 0.41 -18.64 -8.80
CA LYS A 109 0.55 -17.84 -7.58
C LYS A 109 1.43 -16.61 -7.78
N ASP A 110 1.86 -16.36 -9.00
CA ASP A 110 2.88 -15.36 -9.28
C ASP A 110 2.26 -13.96 -9.37
N VAL A 111 2.91 -13.01 -8.71
CA VAL A 111 2.52 -11.60 -8.69
C VAL A 111 2.67 -11.01 -10.08
N ARG A 112 1.65 -10.25 -10.47
CA ARG A 112 1.55 -9.50 -11.73
C ARG A 112 1.45 -7.99 -11.49
N TRP A 113 0.89 -7.59 -10.36
CA TRP A 113 0.65 -6.19 -10.00
C TRP A 113 0.62 -6.03 -8.49
N LEU A 114 1.14 -4.92 -7.99
CA LEU A 114 1.11 -4.53 -6.57
C LEU A 114 0.29 -3.25 -6.40
N TYR A 115 -0.45 -3.19 -5.30
CA TYR A 115 -1.22 -2.05 -4.84
C TYR A 115 -0.85 -1.75 -3.38
N ILE A 116 -0.71 -0.47 -3.05
CA ILE A 116 -0.52 0.01 -1.67
C ILE A 116 -1.70 0.92 -1.33
N ALA A 117 -2.51 0.51 -0.35
CA ALA A 117 -3.57 1.36 0.18
C ALA A 117 -3.26 1.81 1.59
N CYS A 118 -3.59 3.07 1.86
CA CYS A 118 -3.39 3.70 3.14
C CYS A 118 -4.73 4.05 3.79
N PHE A 119 -4.78 3.92 5.10
CA PHE A 119 -5.79 4.50 5.97
C PHE A 119 -5.12 5.52 6.89
N CYS A 120 -5.61 6.75 6.89
CA CYS A 120 -5.16 7.79 7.81
C CYS A 120 -5.92 7.67 9.14
N PRO A 121 -5.28 7.26 10.25
CA PRO A 121 -5.94 7.16 11.55
C PRO A 121 -6.36 8.53 12.13
N ALA A 122 -5.81 9.64 11.63
CA ALA A 122 -6.13 10.98 12.13
C ALA A 122 -7.49 11.49 11.63
N CYS A 123 -7.85 11.25 10.37
CA CYS A 123 -9.08 11.78 9.77
C CYS A 123 -9.97 10.73 9.09
N GLY A 124 -9.51 9.48 9.00
CA GLY A 124 -10.21 8.36 8.38
C GLY A 124 -10.11 8.30 6.86
N LEU A 125 -9.32 9.16 6.20
CA LEU A 125 -9.13 9.12 4.75
C LEU A 125 -8.56 7.75 4.34
N ILE A 126 -9.12 7.18 3.27
CA ILE A 126 -8.60 5.97 2.63
C ILE A 126 -8.30 6.23 1.15
N GLY A 127 -7.29 5.57 0.62
CA GLY A 127 -6.94 5.62 -0.80
C GLY A 127 -5.88 4.61 -1.18
N VAL A 128 -5.77 4.34 -2.49
CA VAL A 128 -4.61 3.67 -3.08
C VAL A 128 -3.59 4.76 -3.41
N TYR A 129 -2.39 4.64 -2.82
CA TYR A 129 -1.35 5.66 -2.89
C TYR A 129 -0.30 5.36 -3.95
N ALA A 130 -0.08 4.06 -4.23
CA ALA A 130 0.75 3.62 -5.34
C ALA A 130 0.25 2.28 -5.86
N ASP A 131 0.47 2.04 -7.14
CA ASP A 131 0.31 0.75 -7.77
C ASP A 131 1.19 0.62 -9.01
N TRP A 132 1.75 -0.57 -9.22
CA TRP A 132 2.63 -0.81 -10.35
C TRP A 132 2.65 -2.27 -10.77
N LYS A 133 3.10 -2.48 -12.01
CA LYS A 133 3.36 -3.81 -12.55
C LYS A 133 4.65 -4.34 -11.94
N CYS A 134 4.62 -5.55 -11.39
CA CYS A 134 5.82 -6.22 -10.90
C CYS A 134 5.77 -7.71 -11.24
N GLU A 135 6.94 -8.34 -11.31
CA GLU A 135 7.10 -9.79 -11.51
C GLU A 135 7.63 -10.41 -10.21
N GLY A 136 6.85 -10.22 -9.14
CA GLY A 136 7.28 -10.51 -7.77
C GLY A 136 7.41 -11.98 -7.37
N GLY A 137 7.25 -12.93 -8.30
CA GLY A 137 7.20 -14.37 -8.01
C GLY A 137 6.04 -14.73 -7.09
N ASP A 138 6.22 -15.71 -6.20
CA ASP A 138 5.15 -16.19 -5.31
C ASP A 138 4.57 -15.09 -4.41
N ALA A 139 3.24 -14.96 -4.44
CA ALA A 139 2.50 -13.89 -3.76
C ALA A 139 2.69 -13.83 -2.25
N ASP A 140 2.77 -14.99 -1.57
CA ASP A 140 2.87 -15.01 -0.11
C ASP A 140 4.27 -14.54 0.32
N ALA A 141 5.31 -15.01 -0.38
CA ALA A 141 6.68 -14.55 -0.19
C ALA A 141 6.85 -13.06 -0.53
N PHE A 142 6.23 -12.60 -1.62
CA PHE A 142 6.28 -11.20 -2.04
C PHE A 142 5.62 -10.28 -1.02
N LEU A 143 4.39 -10.59 -0.60
CA LEU A 143 3.63 -9.79 0.36
C LEU A 143 4.26 -9.72 1.74
N ALA A 144 4.98 -10.76 2.19
CA ALA A 144 5.72 -10.73 3.46
C ALA A 144 6.82 -9.67 3.50
N ARG A 145 7.25 -9.16 2.34
CA ARG A 145 8.21 -8.06 2.21
C ARG A 145 7.55 -6.68 2.12
N THR A 146 6.22 -6.59 2.22
CA THR A 146 5.49 -5.32 2.12
C THR A 146 5.21 -4.67 3.47
#